data_AF-A0A633SYJ8-F1
#
_entry.id   AF-A0A633SYJ8-F1
#
_cell.length_a   1.000
_cell.length_b   1.000
_cell.length_c   1.000
_cell.angle_alpha   90.00
_cell.angle_beta   90.00
_cell.angle_gamma   90.00
#
_symmetry.space_group_name_H-M   'P 1'
#
loop_
_entity.id
_entity.type
_entity.pdbx_description
1 polymer ?
#
loop_
_entity_poly.entity_id
_entity_poly.type
_entity_poly.pdbx_seq_one_letter_code
_entity_poly.pdbx_strand_id
1 'polypeptide(L)'
;NLRENMIDSWAYFGEQLKKILLDKQTLIDYFQKNPKVIKESLQNELNKLPIPASLHGQYNSMFFDNIQLWLPNAAETILSILVPKFEQEIISKIPEIVKKVQLDVLISSEGNKSNIYKNMHYRVLKTKQPLILGDSIVIFEVFWGRKFKPFYECNDDLKCIYVPLDSYSLLYATPNLEDKPNVDDINKAIAQCSFDFFISKFHSNECQTLQSEIGKNAFIVTNEYIDEIINEIVTGN
;
A
#
# COMPACT_ATOMS: atom_id res chain seq x y z
N ASN A 1 -18.81 -17.13 8.71
CA ASN A 1 -18.84 -16.43 7.42
C ASN A 1 -18.26 -15.03 7.38
N LEU A 2 -18.78 -13.98 8.07
CA LEU A 2 -18.13 -12.64 8.00
C LEU A 2 -16.75 -12.61 8.70
N ARG A 3 -16.63 -13.35 9.80
CA ARG A 3 -15.39 -13.50 10.58
C ARG A 3 -14.30 -14.25 9.81
N GLU A 4 -14.67 -15.30 9.07
CA GLU A 4 -13.72 -16.07 8.23
C GLU A 4 -13.21 -15.20 7.08
N ASN A 5 -14.11 -14.49 6.36
CA ASN A 5 -13.70 -13.56 5.32
C ASN A 5 -12.77 -12.45 5.82
N MET A 6 -12.98 -11.93 7.04
CA MET A 6 -12.07 -10.96 7.64
C MET A 6 -10.70 -11.58 7.98
N ILE A 7 -10.68 -12.78 8.55
CA ILE A 7 -9.43 -13.49 8.86
C ILE A 7 -8.64 -13.74 7.58
N ASP A 8 -9.30 -14.21 6.53
CA ASP A 8 -8.68 -14.47 5.22
C ASP A 8 -8.15 -13.18 4.59
N SER A 9 -8.91 -12.08 4.69
CA SER A 9 -8.49 -10.75 4.20
C SER A 9 -7.26 -10.22 4.93
N TRP A 10 -7.15 -10.46 6.24
CA TRP A 10 -6.02 -10.02 7.05
C TRP A 10 -4.79 -10.92 6.93
N ALA A 11 -4.99 -12.22 6.75
CA ALA A 11 -3.93 -13.16 6.39
C ALA A 11 -3.36 -12.79 5.01
N TYR A 12 -4.23 -12.52 4.04
CA TYR A 12 -3.86 -12.04 2.73
C TYR A 12 -3.12 -10.69 2.81
N PHE A 13 -3.60 -9.75 3.64
CA PHE A 13 -2.89 -8.49 3.89
C PHE A 13 -1.48 -8.72 4.47
N GLY A 14 -1.31 -9.68 5.38
CA GLY A 14 0.00 -10.06 5.89
C GLY A 14 0.96 -10.55 4.80
N GLU A 15 0.47 -11.39 3.89
CA GLU A 15 1.25 -11.85 2.72
C GLU A 15 1.58 -10.70 1.75
N GLN A 16 0.66 -9.76 1.54
CA GLN A 16 0.93 -8.58 0.73
C GLN A 16 1.94 -7.64 1.39
N LEU A 17 1.82 -7.39 2.70
CA LEU A 17 2.82 -6.64 3.45
C LEU A 17 4.19 -7.30 3.33
N LYS A 18 4.28 -8.61 3.47
CA LYS A 18 5.51 -9.36 3.25
C LYS A 18 6.09 -9.07 1.86
N LYS A 19 5.26 -9.20 0.82
CA LYS A 19 5.68 -8.98 -0.57
C LYS A 19 6.19 -7.55 -0.81
N ILE A 20 5.52 -6.55 -0.24
CA ILE A 20 5.89 -5.14 -0.37
C ILE A 20 7.16 -4.83 0.42
N LEU A 21 7.23 -5.25 1.68
CA LEU A 21 8.37 -5.00 2.57
C LEU A 21 9.65 -5.70 2.08
N LEU A 22 9.51 -6.81 1.36
CA LEU A 22 10.61 -7.54 0.73
C LEU A 22 10.80 -7.19 -0.75
N ASP A 23 10.02 -6.26 -1.31
CA ASP A 23 10.19 -5.86 -2.70
C ASP A 23 11.50 -5.11 -2.89
N LYS A 24 12.21 -5.47 -3.96
CA LYS A 24 13.53 -4.92 -4.29
C LYS A 24 13.47 -3.40 -4.45
N GLN A 25 12.48 -2.89 -5.18
CA GLN A 25 12.39 -1.46 -5.45
C GLN A 25 11.98 -0.71 -4.19
N THR A 26 11.03 -1.23 -3.42
CA THR A 26 10.63 -0.65 -2.13
C THR A 26 11.81 -0.51 -1.17
N LEU A 27 12.63 -1.55 -1.05
CA LEU A 27 13.82 -1.51 -0.20
C LEU A 27 14.87 -0.52 -0.73
N ILE A 28 15.12 -0.47 -2.04
CA ILE A 28 16.04 0.52 -2.64
C ILE A 28 15.56 1.93 -2.32
N ASP A 29 14.30 2.24 -2.57
CA ASP A 29 13.72 3.56 -2.36
C ASP A 29 13.79 3.97 -0.88
N TYR A 30 13.45 3.06 0.03
CA TYR A 30 13.59 3.27 1.47
C TYR A 30 15.04 3.60 1.86
N PHE A 31 15.99 2.82 1.37
CA PHE A 31 17.40 2.96 1.70
C PHE A 31 18.05 4.22 1.12
N GLN A 32 17.62 4.67 -0.06
CA GLN A 32 18.05 5.95 -0.63
C GLN A 32 17.62 7.14 0.24
N LYS A 33 16.40 7.07 0.80
CA LYS A 33 15.87 8.08 1.72
C LYS A 33 16.54 8.00 3.11
N ASN A 34 16.96 6.81 3.53
CA ASN A 34 17.48 6.52 4.87
C ASN A 34 18.93 5.99 4.86
N PRO A 35 19.92 6.76 4.35
CA PRO A 35 21.31 6.28 4.21
C PRO A 35 21.99 5.91 5.54
N LYS A 36 21.57 6.52 6.66
CA LYS A 36 22.08 6.22 8.00
C LYS A 36 21.81 4.79 8.42
N VAL A 37 20.66 4.25 8.01
CA VAL A 37 20.21 2.90 8.38
C VAL A 37 21.07 1.83 7.70
N ILE A 38 21.39 2.02 6.41
CA ILE A 38 22.37 1.17 5.72
C ILE A 38 23.73 1.27 6.40
N LYS A 39 24.17 2.49 6.72
CA LYS A 39 25.47 2.70 7.36
C LYS A 39 25.62 1.91 8.63
N GLU A 40 24.65 1.98 9.55
CA GLU A 40 24.67 1.23 10.80
C GLU A 40 24.62 -0.29 10.56
N SER A 41 23.78 -0.74 9.63
CA SER A 41 23.64 -2.16 9.29
C SER A 41 24.91 -2.76 8.65
N LEU A 42 25.61 -1.98 7.81
CA LEU A 42 26.85 -2.39 7.14
C LEU A 42 28.10 -2.06 7.96
N GLN A 43 28.00 -1.24 9.02
CA GLN A 43 29.15 -0.82 9.84
C GLN A 43 29.89 -2.03 10.40
N ASN A 44 29.14 -3.05 10.84
CA ASN A 44 29.70 -4.29 11.38
C ASN A 44 30.44 -5.13 10.32
N GLU A 45 30.02 -5.07 9.05
CA GLU A 45 30.72 -5.76 7.95
C GLU A 45 31.93 -4.92 7.48
N LEU A 46 31.82 -3.60 7.45
CA LEU A 46 32.92 -2.69 7.13
C LEU A 46 34.05 -2.79 8.15
N ASN A 47 33.72 -2.93 9.44
CA ASN A 47 34.70 -3.09 10.51
C ASN A 47 35.48 -4.42 10.41
N LYS A 48 34.98 -5.40 9.64
CA LYS A 48 35.70 -6.66 9.36
C LYS A 48 36.66 -6.52 8.18
N LEU A 49 36.55 -5.47 7.38
CA LEU A 49 37.48 -5.22 6.29
C LEU A 49 38.81 -4.72 6.86
N PRO A 50 39.96 -5.09 6.26
CA PRO A 50 41.28 -4.64 6.69
C PRO A 50 41.56 -3.20 6.24
N ILE A 51 40.65 -2.27 6.56
CA ILE A 51 40.79 -0.85 6.25
C ILE A 51 41.48 -0.19 7.44
N PRO A 52 42.53 0.62 7.21
CA PRO A 52 43.13 1.42 8.27
C PRO A 52 42.12 2.39 8.89
N ALA A 53 42.08 2.46 10.22
CA ALA A 53 41.16 3.32 10.97
C ALA A 53 41.25 4.81 10.57
N SER A 54 42.42 5.26 10.12
CA SER A 54 42.66 6.62 9.60
C SER A 54 41.90 6.94 8.31
N LEU A 55 41.51 5.91 7.53
CA LEU A 55 40.79 6.05 6.27
C LEU A 55 39.28 5.81 6.40
N HIS A 56 38.82 5.33 7.56
CA HIS A 56 37.39 5.06 7.79
C HIS A 56 36.50 6.29 7.55
N GLY A 57 36.96 7.48 7.94
CA GLY A 57 36.20 8.72 7.71
C GLY A 57 35.98 9.04 6.23
N GLN A 58 37.03 8.91 5.41
CA GLN A 58 36.97 9.18 3.97
C GLN A 58 36.19 8.10 3.22
N TYR A 59 36.34 6.85 3.64
CA TYR A 59 35.60 5.73 3.07
C TYR A 59 34.10 5.84 3.36
N ASN A 60 33.75 6.21 4.60
CA ASN A 60 32.38 6.44 5.01
C ASN A 60 31.73 7.59 4.22
N SER A 61 32.43 8.70 3.98
CA SER A 61 31.85 9.81 3.21
C SER A 61 31.70 9.47 1.72
N MET A 62 32.65 8.72 1.14
CA MET A 62 32.53 8.29 -0.26
C MET A 62 31.39 7.29 -0.48
N PHE A 63 31.21 6.33 0.45
CA PHE A 63 30.14 5.33 0.33
C PHE A 63 28.79 5.88 0.81
N PHE A 64 28.65 6.34 2.04
CA PHE A 64 27.31 6.61 2.59
C PHE A 64 26.74 7.96 2.19
N ASP A 65 27.57 9.00 2.01
CA ASP A 65 27.06 10.32 1.63
C ASP A 65 26.69 10.38 0.13
N ASN A 66 27.15 9.42 -0.66
CA ASN A 66 26.87 9.31 -2.09
C ASN A 66 26.07 8.04 -2.43
N ILE A 67 25.27 7.53 -1.49
CA ILE A 67 24.54 6.26 -1.64
C ILE A 67 23.72 6.20 -2.92
N GLN A 68 23.17 7.33 -3.34
CA GLN A 68 22.30 7.44 -4.50
C GLN A 68 23.04 7.19 -5.83
N LEU A 69 24.36 7.40 -5.87
CA LEU A 69 25.18 7.21 -7.07
C LEU A 69 25.55 5.76 -7.34
N TRP A 70 25.65 4.92 -6.29
CA TRP A 70 26.08 3.53 -6.44
C TRP A 70 25.04 2.50 -6.02
N LEU A 71 24.08 2.84 -5.14
CA LEU A 71 23.08 1.90 -4.66
C LEU A 71 22.26 1.29 -5.81
N PRO A 72 21.80 2.02 -6.84
CA PRO A 72 21.09 1.39 -7.96
C PRO A 72 21.90 0.29 -8.67
N ASN A 73 23.22 0.46 -8.78
CA ASN A 73 24.11 -0.47 -9.47
C ASN A 73 24.61 -1.60 -8.56
N ALA A 74 24.68 -1.38 -7.25
CA ALA A 74 25.12 -2.37 -6.26
C ALA A 74 23.94 -3.02 -5.48
N ALA A 75 22.71 -2.58 -5.75
CA ALA A 75 21.51 -2.96 -5.01
C ALA A 75 21.32 -4.46 -4.95
N GLU A 76 21.52 -5.18 -6.06
CA GLU A 76 21.34 -6.64 -6.07
C GLU A 76 22.28 -7.35 -5.10
N THR A 77 23.55 -6.94 -5.09
CA THR A 77 24.54 -7.55 -4.21
C THR A 77 24.24 -7.23 -2.76
N ILE A 78 23.89 -5.98 -2.45
CA ILE A 78 23.63 -5.54 -1.08
C ILE A 78 22.32 -6.13 -0.54
N LEU A 79 21.26 -6.13 -1.34
CA LEU A 79 20.00 -6.76 -0.97
C LEU A 79 20.16 -8.27 -0.79
N SER A 80 20.98 -8.95 -1.59
CA SER A 80 21.25 -10.39 -1.37
C SER A 80 21.88 -10.72 -0.02
N ILE A 81 22.58 -9.74 0.60
CA ILE A 81 23.21 -9.89 1.92
C ILE A 81 22.26 -9.42 3.04
N LEU A 82 21.55 -8.33 2.81
CA LEU A 82 20.72 -7.67 3.82
C LEU A 82 19.31 -8.26 3.92
N VAL A 83 18.67 -8.60 2.79
CA VAL A 83 17.31 -9.15 2.76
C VAL A 83 17.21 -10.40 3.61
N PRO A 84 18.09 -11.42 3.53
CA PRO A 84 17.97 -12.60 4.38
C PRO A 84 18.13 -12.31 5.88
N LYS A 85 18.89 -11.26 6.26
CA LYS A 85 19.05 -10.83 7.65
C LYS A 85 17.78 -10.20 8.19
N PHE A 86 17.14 -9.35 7.38
CA PHE A 86 15.91 -8.65 7.75
C PHE A 86 14.65 -9.48 7.51
N GLU A 87 14.69 -10.48 6.62
CA GLU A 87 13.51 -11.26 6.24
C GLU A 87 12.89 -11.97 7.44
N GLN A 88 13.70 -12.55 8.33
CA GLN A 88 13.18 -13.17 9.55
C GLN A 88 12.57 -12.15 10.51
N GLU A 89 13.19 -10.98 10.67
CA GLU A 89 12.66 -9.90 11.52
C GLU A 89 11.36 -9.35 10.95
N ILE A 90 11.31 -9.06 9.64
CA ILE A 90 10.12 -8.64 8.90
C ILE A 90 9.00 -9.66 9.10
N ILE A 91 9.25 -10.94 8.80
CA ILE A 91 8.25 -12.00 8.92
C ILE A 91 7.75 -12.12 10.37
N SER A 92 8.64 -12.00 11.35
CA SER A 92 8.27 -12.13 12.77
C SER A 92 7.42 -10.96 13.29
N LYS A 93 7.63 -9.73 12.76
CA LYS A 93 6.88 -8.53 13.17
C LYS A 93 5.56 -8.36 12.41
N ILE A 94 5.36 -9.00 11.24
CA ILE A 94 4.11 -8.88 10.45
C ILE A 94 2.84 -9.09 11.28
N PRO A 95 2.71 -10.14 12.13
CA PRO A 95 1.49 -10.33 12.92
C PRO A 95 1.16 -9.15 13.84
N GLU A 96 2.18 -8.53 14.46
CA GLU A 96 2.01 -7.37 15.33
C GLU A 96 1.63 -6.12 14.52
N ILE A 97 2.24 -5.92 13.35
CA ILE A 97 1.91 -4.83 12.43
C ILE A 97 0.48 -4.97 11.92
N VAL A 98 0.07 -6.17 11.48
CA VAL A 98 -1.30 -6.45 11.04
C VAL A 98 -2.29 -6.15 12.15
N LYS A 99 -1.97 -6.54 13.39
CA LYS A 99 -2.78 -6.22 14.57
C LYS A 99 -2.86 -4.71 14.83
N LYS A 100 -1.75 -3.97 14.71
CA LYS A 100 -1.70 -2.51 14.88
C LYS A 100 -2.59 -1.83 13.82
N VAL A 101 -2.40 -2.16 12.54
CA VAL A 101 -3.23 -1.68 11.43
C VAL A 101 -4.71 -2.00 11.65
N GLN A 102 -5.02 -3.24 12.04
CA GLN A 102 -6.39 -3.64 12.36
C GLN A 102 -7.00 -2.75 13.44
N LEU A 103 -6.27 -2.52 14.53
CA LEU A 103 -6.72 -1.68 15.62
C LEU A 103 -6.89 -0.22 15.16
N ASP A 104 -5.98 0.33 14.36
CA ASP A 104 -6.11 1.70 13.85
C ASP A 104 -7.35 1.85 12.93
N VAL A 105 -7.61 0.86 12.07
CA VAL A 105 -8.78 0.82 11.17
C VAL A 105 -10.09 0.61 11.95
N LEU A 106 -10.08 -0.17 13.03
CA LEU A 106 -11.26 -0.53 13.83
C LEU A 106 -11.56 0.50 14.93
N ILE A 107 -10.57 0.95 15.70
CA ILE A 107 -10.72 1.89 16.83
C ILE A 107 -11.14 3.28 16.33
N SER A 108 -10.76 3.67 15.11
CA SER A 108 -11.20 4.92 14.49
C SER A 108 -12.71 5.01 14.20
N SER A 109 -13.49 3.95 14.42
CA SER A 109 -14.76 3.77 13.71
C SER A 109 -16.06 3.83 14.53
N GLU A 110 -16.07 3.64 15.84
CA GLU A 110 -17.35 3.35 16.54
C GLU A 110 -18.33 4.54 16.71
N GLY A 111 -17.96 5.77 16.32
CA GLY A 111 -18.89 6.92 16.32
C GLY A 111 -18.90 7.73 15.02
N ASN A 112 -17.74 7.94 14.40
CA ASN A 112 -17.61 8.87 13.27
C ASN A 112 -18.08 8.26 11.94
N LYS A 113 -17.72 7.00 11.63
CA LYS A 113 -18.02 6.41 10.30
C LYS A 113 -19.52 6.21 10.08
N SER A 114 -20.26 5.77 11.11
CA SER A 114 -21.72 5.62 10.99
C SER A 114 -22.43 6.95 10.73
N ASN A 115 -22.01 8.02 11.40
CA ASN A 115 -22.58 9.35 11.17
C ASN A 115 -22.24 9.89 9.77
N ILE A 116 -21.02 9.65 9.28
CA ILE A 116 -20.62 10.01 7.91
C ILE A 116 -21.56 9.34 6.91
N TYR A 117 -21.74 8.02 6.99
CA TYR A 117 -22.61 7.29 6.05
C TYR A 117 -24.08 7.71 6.17
N LYS A 118 -24.60 7.93 7.38
CA LYS A 118 -25.97 8.42 7.59
C LYS A 118 -26.24 9.78 6.93
N ASN A 119 -25.22 10.64 6.87
CA ASN A 119 -25.33 11.99 6.33
C ASN A 119 -25.02 12.05 4.83
N MET A 120 -24.80 10.92 4.17
CA MET A 120 -24.61 10.88 2.72
C MET A 120 -25.93 10.82 1.95
N HIS A 121 -25.88 11.36 0.74
CA HIS A 121 -26.93 11.24 -0.26
C HIS A 121 -26.60 10.11 -1.23
N TYR A 122 -27.50 9.13 -1.28
CA TYR A 122 -27.34 7.92 -2.10
C TYR A 122 -28.18 8.00 -3.36
N ARG A 123 -27.58 7.63 -4.50
CA ARG A 123 -28.28 7.48 -5.78
C ARG A 123 -27.74 6.31 -6.58
N VAL A 124 -28.62 5.63 -7.29
CA VAL A 124 -28.23 4.61 -8.28
C VAL A 124 -28.10 5.29 -9.63
N LEU A 125 -26.93 5.15 -10.23
CA LEU A 125 -26.59 5.69 -11.54
C LEU A 125 -26.56 4.58 -12.57
N LYS A 126 -27.00 4.89 -13.78
CA LYS A 126 -26.79 4.02 -14.93
C LYS A 126 -25.52 4.43 -15.67
N THR A 127 -24.63 3.47 -15.90
CA THR A 127 -23.39 3.70 -16.65
C THR A 127 -23.60 3.32 -18.11
N LYS A 128 -22.92 4.04 -19.01
CA LYS A 128 -22.91 3.70 -20.44
C LYS A 128 -21.94 2.56 -20.75
N GLN A 129 -20.84 2.49 -20.00
CA GLN A 129 -19.86 1.43 -20.11
C GLN A 129 -20.15 0.30 -19.12
N PRO A 130 -19.86 -0.96 -19.50
CA PRO A 130 -19.99 -2.08 -18.59
C PRO A 130 -18.97 -1.96 -17.44
N LEU A 131 -19.46 -2.10 -16.21
CA LEU A 131 -18.64 -2.10 -15.00
C LEU A 131 -18.01 -3.46 -14.75
N ILE A 132 -16.76 -3.44 -14.31
CA ILE A 132 -16.11 -4.60 -13.68
C ILE A 132 -16.47 -4.64 -12.20
N LEU A 133 -16.39 -5.82 -11.59
CA LEU A 133 -16.62 -6.04 -10.17
C LEU A 133 -15.34 -6.58 -9.53
N GLY A 134 -14.66 -5.72 -8.78
CA GLY A 134 -13.47 -6.11 -8.01
C GLY A 134 -13.83 -7.02 -6.83
N ASP A 135 -12.83 -7.70 -6.30
CA ASP A 135 -12.89 -8.39 -5.01
C ASP A 135 -13.05 -7.40 -3.83
N SER A 136 -12.61 -6.15 -3.98
CA SER A 136 -13.06 -5.02 -3.17
C SER A 136 -14.25 -4.31 -3.85
N ILE A 137 -15.43 -4.50 -3.29
CA ILE A 137 -16.70 -4.00 -3.86
C ILE A 137 -16.90 -2.50 -3.64
N VAL A 138 -16.33 -1.93 -2.58
CA VAL A 138 -16.51 -0.52 -2.21
C VAL A 138 -15.27 0.28 -2.57
N ILE A 139 -15.47 1.41 -3.24
CA ILE A 139 -14.43 2.34 -3.63
C ILE A 139 -14.70 3.70 -3.00
N PHE A 140 -13.78 4.18 -2.17
CA PHE A 140 -13.80 5.50 -1.56
C PHE A 140 -12.96 6.46 -2.40
N GLU A 141 -13.54 7.59 -2.79
CA GLU A 141 -12.78 8.72 -3.35
C GLU A 141 -12.50 9.74 -2.26
N VAL A 142 -11.24 10.14 -2.10
CA VAL A 142 -10.79 11.10 -1.07
C VAL A 142 -10.12 12.32 -1.70
N PHE A 143 -10.12 13.46 -0.99
CA PHE A 143 -9.54 14.70 -1.51
C PHE A 143 -8.01 14.69 -1.56
N TRP A 144 -7.37 14.04 -0.60
CA TRP A 144 -5.91 14.10 -0.40
C TRP A 144 -5.26 12.72 -0.52
N GLY A 145 -4.00 12.71 -0.97
CA GLY A 145 -3.21 11.48 -1.11
C GLY A 145 -3.69 10.59 -2.25
N ARG A 146 -3.90 9.30 -1.95
CA ARG A 146 -4.34 8.31 -2.94
C ARG A 146 -5.83 8.48 -3.23
N LYS A 147 -6.14 9.09 -4.37
CA LYS A 147 -7.51 9.48 -4.79
C LYS A 147 -8.56 8.39 -4.56
N PHE A 148 -8.26 7.12 -4.88
CA PHE A 148 -9.18 6.00 -4.69
C PHE A 148 -8.62 4.98 -3.71
N LYS A 149 -9.46 4.50 -2.80
CA LYS A 149 -9.10 3.52 -1.77
C LYS A 149 -10.20 2.45 -1.61
N PRO A 150 -9.85 1.18 -1.33
CA PRO A 150 -10.83 0.16 -0.96
C PRO A 150 -11.30 0.26 0.51
N PHE A 151 -10.57 1.00 1.36
CA PHE A 151 -10.92 1.22 2.76
C PHE A 151 -10.91 2.72 3.10
N TYR A 152 -11.72 3.09 4.08
CA TYR A 152 -11.81 4.46 4.61
C TYR A 152 -11.16 4.55 6.00
N GLU A 153 -10.10 5.35 6.11
CA GLU A 153 -9.30 5.55 7.33
C GLU A 153 -9.78 6.78 8.13
N CYS A 154 -9.36 6.93 9.40
CA CYS A 154 -9.73 8.09 10.25
C CYS A 154 -9.30 9.44 9.69
N ASN A 155 -8.15 9.48 9.03
CA ASN A 155 -7.53 10.72 8.57
C ASN A 155 -7.95 11.08 7.14
N ASP A 156 -8.78 10.25 6.51
CA ASP A 156 -9.24 10.47 5.14
C ASP A 156 -10.38 11.49 5.10
N ASP A 157 -10.24 12.46 4.19
CA ASP A 157 -11.29 13.41 3.86
C ASP A 157 -12.13 12.84 2.68
N LEU A 158 -13.28 12.26 3.04
CA LEU A 158 -14.12 11.49 2.13
C LEU A 158 -14.89 12.41 1.19
N LYS A 159 -14.61 12.27 -0.11
CA LYS A 159 -15.31 13.01 -1.17
C LYS A 159 -16.58 12.28 -1.59
N CYS A 160 -16.49 11.00 -1.95
CA CYS A 160 -17.66 10.20 -2.32
C CYS A 160 -17.36 8.69 -2.30
N ILE A 161 -18.39 7.88 -2.43
CA ILE A 161 -18.30 6.41 -2.45
C ILE A 161 -18.94 5.88 -3.73
N TYR A 162 -18.28 4.92 -4.35
CA TYR A 162 -18.78 4.18 -5.50
C TYR A 162 -18.89 2.69 -5.17
N VAL A 163 -20.02 2.07 -5.49
CA VAL A 163 -20.26 0.64 -5.30
C VAL A 163 -20.91 0.07 -6.57
N PRO A 164 -20.19 -0.70 -7.39
CA PRO A 164 -20.77 -1.40 -8.53
C PRO A 164 -21.84 -2.38 -8.04
N LEU A 165 -23.06 -2.26 -8.57
CA LEU A 165 -24.18 -3.13 -8.21
C LEU A 165 -24.36 -4.25 -9.24
N ASP A 166 -24.20 -3.90 -10.52
CA ASP A 166 -24.23 -4.80 -11.65
C ASP A 166 -23.41 -4.19 -12.81
N SER A 167 -23.39 -4.84 -13.97
CA SER A 167 -22.60 -4.37 -15.12
C SER A 167 -22.97 -2.98 -15.62
N TYR A 168 -24.13 -2.40 -15.29
CA TYR A 168 -24.56 -1.08 -15.77
C TYR A 168 -25.17 -0.21 -14.67
N SER A 169 -25.03 -0.60 -13.41
CA SER A 169 -25.58 0.12 -12.26
C SER A 169 -24.50 0.38 -11.22
N LEU A 170 -24.37 1.63 -10.81
CA LEU A 170 -23.41 2.10 -9.80
C LEU A 170 -24.16 2.81 -8.69
N LEU A 171 -24.02 2.35 -7.44
CA LEU A 171 -24.43 3.15 -6.29
C LEU A 171 -23.36 4.22 -6.06
N TYR A 172 -23.81 5.46 -5.98
CA TYR A 172 -22.99 6.62 -5.67
C TYR A 172 -23.49 7.27 -4.38
N ALA A 173 -22.59 7.49 -3.43
CA ALA A 173 -22.87 8.21 -2.20
C ALA A 173 -21.99 9.45 -2.11
N THR A 174 -22.58 10.60 -1.77
CA THR A 174 -21.88 11.89 -1.68
C THR A 174 -22.38 12.70 -0.48
N PRO A 175 -21.53 13.48 0.20
CA PRO A 175 -21.97 14.42 1.22
C PRO A 175 -22.75 15.61 0.63
N ASN A 176 -22.51 15.97 -0.64
CA ASN A 176 -23.18 17.10 -1.31
C ASN A 176 -24.01 16.62 -2.51
N LEU A 177 -25.30 16.95 -2.53
CA LEU A 177 -26.27 16.59 -3.58
C LEU A 177 -25.89 17.11 -4.98
N GLU A 178 -25.28 18.29 -5.04
CA GLU A 178 -24.91 18.94 -6.29
C GLU A 178 -23.68 18.32 -6.96
N ASP A 179 -22.92 17.50 -6.22
CA ASP A 179 -21.73 16.86 -6.75
C ASP A 179 -22.10 15.85 -7.83
N LYS A 180 -21.42 15.97 -8.97
CA LYS A 180 -21.62 15.10 -10.12
C LYS A 180 -20.63 13.94 -10.08
N PRO A 181 -21.08 12.71 -10.34
CA PRO A 181 -20.21 11.55 -10.30
C PRO A 181 -19.35 11.56 -11.56
N ASN A 182 -18.02 11.42 -11.41
CA ASN A 182 -17.14 11.17 -12.54
C ASN A 182 -16.90 9.66 -12.64
N VAL A 183 -17.44 9.04 -13.69
CA VAL A 183 -17.39 7.59 -13.89
C VAL A 183 -16.48 7.16 -15.04
N ASP A 184 -15.75 8.10 -15.67
CA ASP A 184 -14.97 7.80 -16.88
C ASP A 184 -13.88 6.76 -16.59
N ASP A 185 -13.14 6.94 -15.48
CA ASP A 185 -12.06 6.04 -15.04
C ASP A 185 -12.49 5.02 -13.98
N ILE A 186 -13.79 4.79 -13.80
CA ILE A 186 -14.27 3.98 -12.66
C ILE A 186 -13.76 2.53 -12.72
N ASN A 187 -13.70 1.93 -13.90
CA ASN A 187 -13.17 0.56 -14.06
C ASN A 187 -11.67 0.50 -13.72
N LYS A 188 -10.91 1.53 -14.05
CA LYS A 188 -9.51 1.64 -13.66
C LYS A 188 -9.38 1.78 -12.15
N ALA A 189 -10.19 2.63 -11.52
CA ALA A 189 -10.21 2.77 -10.06
C ALA A 189 -10.57 1.45 -9.35
N ILE A 190 -11.58 0.73 -9.86
CA ILE A 190 -11.98 -0.59 -9.34
C ILE A 190 -10.82 -1.59 -9.50
N ALA A 191 -10.21 -1.68 -10.68
CA ALA A 191 -9.08 -2.58 -10.91
C ALA A 191 -7.92 -2.26 -9.96
N GLN A 192 -7.54 -0.98 -9.82
CA GLN A 192 -6.46 -0.56 -8.92
C GLN A 192 -6.75 -0.88 -7.45
N CYS A 193 -8.01 -0.79 -7.02
CA CYS A 193 -8.41 -1.13 -5.66
C CYS A 193 -8.72 -2.64 -5.48
N SER A 194 -8.73 -3.42 -6.56
CA SER A 194 -8.88 -4.87 -6.51
C SER A 194 -7.56 -5.51 -6.10
N PHE A 195 -7.63 -6.55 -5.30
CA PHE A 195 -6.48 -7.19 -4.68
C PHE A 195 -5.85 -8.26 -5.57
N ASP A 196 -6.66 -9.15 -6.14
CA ASP A 196 -6.20 -10.33 -6.87
C ASP A 196 -6.93 -10.47 -8.21
N PHE A 197 -8.23 -10.18 -8.22
CA PHE A 197 -9.03 -10.29 -9.44
C PHE A 197 -10.18 -9.29 -9.50
N PHE A 198 -10.72 -9.15 -10.71
CA PHE A 198 -12.04 -8.58 -10.93
C PHE A 198 -12.83 -9.49 -11.88
N ILE A 199 -14.15 -9.39 -11.82
CA ILE A 199 -15.08 -10.12 -12.68
C ILE A 199 -15.66 -9.13 -13.68
N SER A 200 -15.66 -9.49 -14.95
CA SER A 200 -16.35 -8.73 -16.00
C SER A 200 -17.39 -9.62 -16.67
N LYS A 201 -18.56 -9.05 -16.99
CA LYS A 201 -19.57 -9.73 -17.81
C LYS A 201 -19.11 -9.94 -19.25
N PHE A 202 -18.25 -9.08 -19.75
CA PHE A 202 -17.79 -9.09 -21.13
C PHE A 202 -16.28 -9.23 -21.19
N HIS A 203 -15.80 -10.13 -22.04
CA HIS A 203 -14.37 -10.21 -22.34
C HIS A 203 -14.02 -9.11 -23.37
N SER A 204 -13.13 -8.20 -22.99
CA SER A 204 -12.65 -7.12 -23.86
C SER A 204 -11.14 -6.97 -23.74
N ASN A 205 -10.50 -6.40 -24.78
CA ASN A 205 -9.07 -6.07 -24.72
C ASN A 205 -8.75 -5.08 -23.60
N GLU A 206 -9.73 -4.23 -23.23
CA GLU A 206 -9.61 -3.33 -22.09
C GLU A 206 -9.44 -4.08 -20.76
N CYS A 207 -10.07 -5.26 -20.60
CA CYS A 207 -9.88 -6.09 -19.42
C CYS A 207 -8.41 -6.55 -19.27
N GLN A 208 -7.69 -6.80 -20.38
CA GLN A 208 -6.27 -7.16 -20.32
C GLN A 208 -5.42 -5.98 -19.83
N THR A 209 -5.72 -4.77 -20.31
CA THR A 209 -5.06 -3.55 -19.81
C THR A 209 -5.35 -3.33 -18.32
N LEU A 210 -6.61 -3.47 -17.90
CA LEU A 210 -7.02 -3.32 -16.51
C LEU A 210 -6.41 -4.38 -15.58
N GLN A 211 -6.10 -5.57 -16.09
CA GLN A 211 -5.41 -6.59 -15.31
C GLN A 211 -4.03 -6.12 -14.83
N SER A 212 -3.31 -5.32 -15.64
CA SER A 212 -2.04 -4.71 -15.24
C SER A 212 -2.18 -3.58 -14.20
N GLU A 213 -3.41 -3.17 -13.89
CA GLU A 213 -3.71 -2.16 -12.88
C GLU A 213 -4.02 -2.76 -11.51
N ILE A 214 -4.26 -4.08 -11.42
CA ILE A 214 -4.61 -4.77 -10.17
C ILE A 214 -3.57 -4.51 -9.07
N GLY A 215 -4.06 -4.25 -7.86
CA GLY A 215 -3.22 -4.10 -6.67
C GLY A 215 -2.60 -2.72 -6.48
N LYS A 216 -2.56 -1.85 -7.49
CA LYS A 216 -1.84 -0.55 -7.40
C LYS A 216 -2.33 0.36 -6.28
N ASN A 217 -3.63 0.31 -5.96
CA ASN A 217 -4.27 1.07 -4.88
C ASN A 217 -4.97 0.14 -3.87
N ALA A 218 -4.71 -1.17 -3.90
CA ALA A 218 -5.40 -2.12 -3.02
C ALA A 218 -4.86 -2.05 -1.58
N PHE A 219 -3.67 -1.47 -1.38
CA PHE A 219 -3.00 -1.44 -0.09
C PHE A 219 -3.83 -0.75 1.01
N ILE A 220 -3.91 -1.39 2.17
CA ILE A 220 -4.53 -0.83 3.40
C ILE A 220 -3.60 0.22 4.03
N VAL A 221 -2.31 0.20 3.71
CA VAL A 221 -1.28 1.07 4.29
C VAL A 221 -0.67 1.98 3.24
N THR A 222 -0.30 3.21 3.64
CA THR A 222 0.38 4.17 2.77
C THR A 222 1.87 3.88 2.67
N ASN A 223 2.55 4.52 1.70
CA ASN A 223 4.01 4.39 1.57
C ASN A 223 4.75 4.95 2.79
N GLU A 224 4.22 5.99 3.42
CA GLU A 224 4.77 6.54 4.67
C GLU A 224 4.66 5.51 5.80
N TYR A 225 3.54 4.80 5.89
CA TYR A 225 3.36 3.73 6.87
C TYR A 225 4.29 2.53 6.57
N ILE A 226 4.52 2.21 5.30
CA ILE A 226 5.52 1.22 4.89
C ILE A 226 6.93 1.67 5.31
N ASP A 227 7.30 2.93 5.08
CA ASP A 227 8.59 3.50 5.49
C ASP A 227 8.75 3.45 7.02
N GLU A 228 7.70 3.75 7.79
CA GLU A 228 7.66 3.62 9.26
C GLU A 228 7.87 2.18 9.72
N ILE A 229 7.15 1.22 9.13
CA ILE A 229 7.29 -0.21 9.44
C ILE A 229 8.73 -0.68 9.18
N ILE A 230 9.28 -0.39 8.00
CA ILE A 230 10.64 -0.82 7.65
C ILE A 230 11.63 -0.19 8.64
N ASN A 231 11.42 1.06 9.04
CA ASN A 231 12.27 1.72 10.01
C ASN A 231 12.20 1.09 11.41
N GLU A 232 11.00 0.75 11.92
CA GLU A 232 10.83 0.01 13.18
C GLU A 232 11.54 -1.35 13.14
N ILE A 233 11.48 -2.05 12.00
CA ILE A 233 12.14 -3.35 11.83
C ILE A 233 13.66 -3.20 11.81
N VAL A 234 14.20 -2.32 10.96
CA VAL A 234 15.65 -2.23 10.76
C VAL A 234 16.36 -1.52 11.92
N THR A 235 15.71 -0.58 12.61
CA THR A 235 16.30 0.10 13.78
C THR A 235 16.10 -0.65 15.11
N GLY A 236 15.32 -1.74 15.10
CA GLY A 236 15.07 -2.56 16.29
C GLY A 236 14.18 -1.91 17.34
N ASN A 237 13.42 -0.87 16.99
CA ASN A 237 12.41 -0.25 17.86
C ASN A 237 11.04 -0.92 17.74
#